data_AF-A0A6F9BC71-F1
#
_entry.id   AF-A0A6F9BC71-F1
#
_cell.length_a   1.000
_cell.length_b   1.000
_cell.length_c   1.000
_cell.angle_alpha   90.00
_cell.angle_beta   90.00
_cell.angle_gamma   90.00
#
_symmetry.space_group_name_H-M   'P 1'
#
loop_
_entity.id
_entity.type
_entity.pdbx_description
1 polymer ?
#
loop_
_entity_poly.entity_id
_entity_poly.type
_entity_poly.pdbx_seq_one_letter_code
_entity_poly.pdbx_strand_id
1 'polypeptide(L)'
;IYSYEDLMSDIPDERFYGRLDWNGSKKTKDLQDGSIYILNVTWNDTGTYRCSFNRILTFPSYEFQTNATKIVHLNVVPRLTRGLASILSEVMMYVTIIGLQVWLVVEMIYCYRKISAQGEEALRESAAEYLAIASESKENCAMVAVAE
;
A
#
# COMPACT_ATOMS: atom_id res chain seq x y z
N ILE A 1 -13.19 -11.62 -36.04
CA ILE A 1 -12.09 -10.62 -35.92
C ILE A 1 -12.75 -9.28 -35.66
N TYR A 2 -12.67 -8.72 -34.44
CA TYR A 2 -13.23 -7.39 -34.16
C TYR A 2 -12.39 -6.31 -34.85
N SER A 3 -13.00 -5.41 -35.61
CA SER A 3 -12.33 -4.27 -36.23
C SER A 3 -12.95 -2.97 -35.71
N TYR A 4 -12.11 -1.96 -35.47
CA TYR A 4 -12.59 -0.62 -35.12
C TYR A 4 -11.79 0.41 -35.92
N GLU A 5 -12.49 1.13 -36.78
CA GLU A 5 -11.93 2.13 -37.68
C GLU A 5 -12.93 3.28 -37.86
N ASP A 6 -12.45 4.52 -37.93
CA ASP A 6 -13.26 5.71 -38.18
C ASP A 6 -14.56 5.81 -37.36
N LEU A 7 -14.46 5.51 -36.06
CA LEU A 7 -15.57 5.54 -35.08
C LEU A 7 -16.66 4.47 -35.34
N MET A 8 -16.39 3.48 -36.18
CA MET A 8 -17.26 2.34 -36.42
C MET A 8 -16.61 1.04 -35.96
N SER A 9 -17.40 0.20 -35.29
CA SER A 9 -17.02 -1.15 -34.90
C SER A 9 -17.66 -2.17 -35.82
N ASP A 10 -16.86 -3.11 -36.34
CA ASP A 10 -17.34 -4.26 -37.11
C ASP A 10 -17.05 -5.57 -36.38
N ILE A 11 -18.07 -6.44 -36.31
CA ILE A 11 -18.04 -7.72 -35.62
C ILE A 11 -18.44 -8.83 -36.62
N PRO A 12 -17.48 -9.33 -37.42
CA PRO A 12 -17.73 -10.37 -38.41
C PRO A 12 -17.90 -11.78 -37.84
N ASP A 13 -17.66 -11.99 -36.53
CA ASP A 13 -17.82 -13.32 -35.89
C ASP A 13 -19.13 -13.39 -35.11
N GLU A 14 -20.02 -14.30 -35.52
CA GLU A 14 -21.35 -14.49 -34.91
C GLU A 14 -21.29 -14.78 -33.40
N ARG A 15 -20.24 -15.46 -32.91
CA ARG A 15 -20.09 -15.80 -31.48
C ARG A 15 -20.04 -14.58 -30.56
N PHE A 16 -19.59 -13.46 -31.11
CA PHE A 16 -19.38 -12.20 -30.40
C PHE A 16 -20.38 -11.12 -30.83
N TYR A 17 -21.28 -11.44 -31.76
CA TYR A 17 -22.26 -10.49 -32.28
C TYR A 17 -23.21 -10.03 -31.17
N GLY A 18 -23.40 -8.71 -31.06
CA GLY A 18 -24.25 -8.09 -30.03
C GLY A 18 -23.72 -8.19 -28.58
N ARG A 19 -22.50 -8.70 -28.38
CA ARG A 19 -21.88 -8.86 -27.05
C ARG A 19 -20.63 -8.00 -26.86
N LEU A 20 -20.02 -7.51 -27.94
CA LEU A 20 -18.85 -6.65 -27.87
C LEU A 20 -19.25 -5.18 -27.84
N ASP A 21 -18.60 -4.41 -26.96
CA ASP A 21 -18.75 -2.95 -26.91
C ASP A 21 -17.39 -2.27 -26.81
N TRP A 22 -17.28 -1.06 -27.37
CA TRP A 22 -16.04 -0.28 -27.39
C TRP A 22 -15.88 0.58 -26.14
N ASN A 23 -14.78 0.36 -25.41
CA ASN A 23 -14.41 1.14 -24.23
C ASN A 23 -13.07 1.88 -24.36
N GLY A 24 -12.43 1.84 -25.53
CA GLY A 24 -11.19 2.58 -25.77
C GLY A 24 -11.42 4.09 -25.91
N SER A 25 -10.44 4.76 -26.52
CA SER A 25 -10.53 6.20 -26.79
C SER A 25 -11.80 6.54 -27.59
N LYS A 26 -12.62 7.47 -27.07
CA LYS A 26 -13.88 7.91 -27.69
C LYS A 26 -13.68 9.30 -28.28
N LYS A 27 -14.35 9.56 -29.41
CA LYS A 27 -14.41 10.89 -30.08
C LYS A 27 -13.04 11.42 -30.55
N THR A 28 -12.06 10.56 -30.76
CA THR A 28 -10.76 10.90 -31.35
C THR A 28 -10.40 9.90 -32.44
N LYS A 29 -9.72 10.39 -33.49
CA LYS A 29 -9.10 9.52 -34.51
C LYS A 29 -7.76 8.95 -34.05
N ASP A 30 -7.12 9.61 -33.10
CA ASP A 30 -5.93 9.09 -32.44
C ASP A 30 -6.35 8.09 -31.35
N LEU A 31 -6.29 6.80 -31.68
CA LEU A 31 -6.55 5.70 -30.76
C LEU A 31 -5.27 5.33 -30.01
N GLN A 32 -5.21 5.70 -28.73
CA GLN A 32 -4.13 5.30 -27.84
C GLN A 32 -4.55 4.16 -26.91
N ASP A 33 -5.84 4.10 -26.55
CA ASP A 33 -6.45 3.01 -25.81
C ASP A 33 -7.44 2.27 -26.70
N GLY A 34 -7.22 0.96 -26.87
CA GLY A 34 -8.09 0.06 -27.59
C GLY A 34 -8.61 -1.05 -26.70
N SER A 35 -9.55 -0.69 -25.83
CA SER A 35 -10.20 -1.60 -24.89
C SER A 35 -11.61 -1.95 -25.38
N ILE A 36 -12.00 -3.21 -25.23
CA ILE A 36 -13.33 -3.73 -25.54
C ILE A 36 -13.94 -4.42 -24.33
N TYR A 37 -15.25 -4.37 -24.22
CA TYR A 37 -16.02 -5.18 -23.27
C TYR A 37 -16.61 -6.40 -23.96
N ILE A 38 -16.61 -7.52 -23.25
CA ILE A 38 -17.35 -8.74 -23.61
C ILE A 38 -18.51 -8.85 -22.62
N LEU A 39 -19.73 -8.64 -23.10
CA LEU A 39 -20.96 -8.78 -22.33
C LEU A 39 -21.41 -10.24 -22.30
N ASN A 40 -22.01 -10.63 -21.18
CA ASN A 40 -22.51 -11.99 -20.93
C ASN A 40 -21.41 -13.05 -21.16
N VAL A 41 -20.31 -12.96 -20.41
CA VAL A 41 -19.17 -13.88 -20.52
C VAL A 41 -19.57 -15.32 -20.19
N THR A 42 -19.11 -16.27 -21.00
CA THR A 42 -19.34 -17.71 -20.88
C THR A 42 -18.01 -18.45 -20.88
N TRP A 43 -18.00 -19.73 -20.46
CA TRP A 43 -16.78 -20.55 -20.46
C TRP A 43 -16.09 -20.67 -21.82
N ASN A 44 -16.86 -20.58 -22.91
CA ASN A 44 -16.37 -20.66 -24.28
C ASN A 44 -15.54 -19.44 -24.70
N ASP A 45 -15.60 -18.34 -23.94
CA ASP A 45 -14.81 -17.15 -24.21
C ASP A 45 -13.37 -17.27 -23.67
N THR A 46 -13.06 -18.37 -22.97
CA THR A 46 -11.68 -18.69 -22.53
C THR A 46 -10.78 -18.91 -23.73
N GLY A 47 -9.66 -18.20 -23.79
CA GLY A 47 -8.75 -18.30 -24.92
C GLY A 47 -7.66 -17.24 -24.91
N THR A 48 -6.92 -17.19 -26.02
CA THR A 48 -5.86 -16.20 -26.24
C THR A 48 -6.31 -15.21 -27.29
N TYR A 49 -6.46 -13.96 -26.87
CA TYR A 49 -6.86 -12.84 -27.71
C TYR A 49 -5.63 -12.12 -28.22
N ARG A 50 -5.63 -11.76 -29.49
CA ARG A 50 -4.58 -10.96 -30.12
C ARG A 50 -5.21 -9.67 -30.62
N CYS A 51 -4.73 -8.54 -30.12
CA CYS A 51 -5.08 -7.25 -30.67
C CYS A 51 -3.91 -6.72 -31.51
N SER A 52 -4.24 -6.19 -32.68
CA SER A 52 -3.30 -5.61 -33.63
C SER A 52 -3.69 -4.16 -33.86
N PHE A 53 -2.78 -3.26 -33.52
CA PHE A 53 -2.93 -1.83 -33.77
C PHE A 53 -2.11 -1.48 -35.00
N ASN A 54 -2.76 -0.92 -36.01
CA ASN A 54 -2.08 -0.33 -37.15
C ASN A 54 -2.25 1.19 -37.07
N ARG A 55 -1.15 1.93 -37.02
CA ARG A 55 -1.15 3.39 -36.86
C ARG A 55 -0.31 4.03 -37.94
N ILE A 56 -0.82 5.15 -38.45
CA ILE A 56 -0.11 6.04 -39.35
C ILE A 56 0.21 7.30 -38.54
N LEU A 57 1.50 7.55 -38.33
CA LEU A 57 2.00 8.74 -37.65
C LEU A 57 2.39 9.76 -38.71
N THR A 58 1.65 10.86 -38.78
CA THR A 58 1.92 11.96 -39.72
C THR A 58 2.83 12.99 -39.06
N PHE A 59 4.06 13.09 -39.54
CA PHE A 59 4.99 14.16 -39.16
C PHE A 59 4.99 15.27 -40.23
N PRO A 60 5.51 16.48 -39.95
CA PRO A 60 5.49 17.57 -40.92
C PRO A 60 6.19 17.27 -42.26
N SER A 61 7.14 16.34 -42.29
CA SER A 61 7.98 16.03 -43.46
C SER A 61 7.83 14.62 -44.01
N TYR A 62 7.19 13.70 -43.29
CA TYR A 62 6.98 12.31 -43.73
C TYR A 62 5.88 11.63 -42.93
N GLU A 63 5.38 10.52 -43.45
CA GLU A 63 4.46 9.62 -42.76
C GLU A 63 5.18 8.33 -42.37
N PHE A 64 4.89 7.83 -41.17
CA PHE A 64 5.45 6.58 -40.67
C PHE A 64 4.34 5.63 -40.26
N GLN A 65 4.35 4.43 -40.84
CA GLN A 65 3.40 3.38 -40.49
C GLN A 65 4.02 2.44 -39.45
N THR A 66 3.29 2.18 -38.38
CA THR A 66 3.72 1.27 -37.33
C THR A 66 2.59 0.32 -36.94
N ASN A 67 2.96 -0.93 -36.71
CA ASN A 67 2.07 -1.97 -36.21
C ASN A 67 2.52 -2.45 -34.84
N ALA A 68 1.58 -2.58 -33.91
CA ALA A 68 1.83 -3.11 -32.58
C ALA A 68 0.84 -4.25 -32.29
N THR A 69 1.37 -5.42 -31.90
CA THR A 69 0.55 -6.56 -31.50
C THR A 69 0.66 -6.80 -30.02
N LYS A 70 -0.47 -7.00 -29.33
CA LYS A 70 -0.50 -7.46 -27.93
C LYS A 70 -1.33 -8.73 -27.84
N ILE A 71 -0.94 -9.58 -26.89
CA ILE A 71 -1.56 -10.86 -26.64
C ILE A 71 -2.11 -10.83 -25.22
N VAL A 72 -3.37 -11.18 -25.06
CA VAL A 72 -4.08 -11.22 -23.78
C VAL A 72 -4.64 -12.62 -23.59
N HIS A 73 -4.23 -13.29 -22.53
CA HIS A 73 -4.76 -14.59 -22.16
C HIS A 73 -5.96 -14.38 -21.23
N LEU A 74 -7.15 -14.77 -21.69
CA LEU A 74 -8.39 -14.67 -20.93
C LEU A 74 -8.77 -16.07 -20.43
N ASN A 75 -8.90 -16.20 -19.11
CA ASN A 75 -9.40 -17.41 -18.49
C ASN A 75 -10.68 -17.10 -17.72
N VAL A 76 -11.79 -17.73 -18.09
CA VAL A 76 -13.08 -17.53 -17.43
C VAL A 76 -13.13 -18.48 -16.23
N VAL A 77 -13.39 -17.92 -15.05
CA VAL A 77 -13.49 -18.66 -13.78
C VAL A 77 -14.87 -18.41 -13.15
N PRO A 78 -15.42 -19.36 -12.36
CA PRO A 78 -16.80 -19.25 -11.88
C PRO A 78 -16.95 -18.20 -10.79
N ARG A 79 -15.86 -17.95 -10.05
CA ARG A 79 -15.79 -16.96 -8.98
C ARG A 79 -14.44 -16.28 -9.05
N LEU A 80 -14.45 -14.96 -8.95
CA LEU A 80 -13.24 -14.17 -8.85
C LEU A 80 -12.59 -14.44 -7.49
N THR A 81 -11.45 -15.10 -7.49
CA THR A 81 -10.61 -15.23 -6.29
C THR A 81 -9.76 -13.97 -6.13
N ARG A 82 -9.63 -13.47 -4.90
CA ARG A 82 -8.67 -12.41 -4.59
C ARG A 82 -7.27 -12.85 -5.05
N GLY A 83 -6.53 -11.93 -5.68
CA GLY A 83 -5.17 -12.21 -6.12
C GLY A 83 -4.29 -12.57 -4.93
N LEU A 84 -3.41 -13.56 -5.10
CA LEU A 84 -2.50 -14.02 -4.04
C LEU A 84 -1.70 -12.87 -3.43
N ALA A 85 -1.29 -11.91 -4.26
CA ALA A 85 -0.59 -10.71 -3.80
C ALA A 85 -1.42 -9.87 -2.82
N SER A 86 -2.72 -9.70 -3.06
CA SER A 86 -3.62 -8.94 -2.17
C SER A 86 -3.82 -9.65 -0.84
N ILE A 87 -3.96 -10.98 -0.86
CA ILE A 87 -4.12 -11.78 0.36
C ILE A 87 -2.83 -11.72 1.18
N LEU A 88 -1.68 -11.94 0.53
CA LEU A 88 -0.38 -11.91 1.19
C LEU A 88 -0.08 -10.53 1.77
N SER A 89 -0.34 -9.44 1.01
CA SER A 89 -0.10 -8.08 1.49
C SER A 89 -0.94 -7.75 2.72
N GLU A 90 -2.18 -8.21 2.77
CA GLU A 90 -3.08 -8.03 3.92
C GLU A 90 -2.54 -8.76 5.16
N VAL A 91 -2.13 -10.03 5.01
CA VAL A 91 -1.56 -10.81 6.11
C VAL A 91 -0.24 -10.21 6.59
N MET A 92 0.66 -9.86 5.67
CA MET A 92 1.96 -9.26 6.00
C MET A 92 1.79 -7.94 6.75
N MET A 93 0.80 -7.11 6.39
CA MET A 93 0.48 -5.88 7.10
C MET A 93 0.10 -6.16 8.56
N TYR A 94 -0.75 -7.16 8.85
CA TYR A 94 -1.10 -7.49 10.23
C TYR A 94 0.08 -8.04 11.02
N VAL A 95 0.91 -8.89 10.40
CA VAL A 95 2.10 -9.45 11.04
C VAL A 95 3.09 -8.35 11.43
N THR A 96 3.33 -7.36 10.56
CA THR A 96 4.23 -6.25 10.87
C THR A 96 3.65 -5.34 11.95
N ILE A 97 2.35 -5.03 11.91
CA ILE A 97 1.69 -4.21 12.94
C ILE A 97 1.81 -4.88 14.32
N ILE A 98 1.46 -6.16 14.42
CA ILE A 98 1.52 -6.91 15.69
C ILE A 98 2.97 -7.01 16.17
N GLY A 99 3.91 -7.33 15.27
CA GLY A 99 5.33 -7.43 15.61
C GLY A 99 5.90 -6.13 16.16
N LEU A 100 5.62 -4.99 15.50
CA LEU A 100 6.05 -3.67 15.95
C LEU A 100 5.39 -3.28 17.28
N GLN A 101 4.11 -3.59 17.46
CA GLN A 101 3.42 -3.30 18.72
C GLN A 101 4.02 -4.07 19.89
N VAL A 102 4.28 -5.36 19.72
CA VAL A 102 4.93 -6.19 20.75
C VAL A 102 6.34 -5.67 21.04
N TRP A 103 7.10 -5.32 20.00
CA TRP A 103 8.44 -4.74 20.16
C TRP A 103 8.41 -3.45 20.98
N LEU A 104 7.52 -2.51 20.66
CA LEU A 104 7.36 -1.28 21.43
C LEU A 104 7.00 -1.54 22.89
N VAL A 105 6.08 -2.49 23.16
CA VAL A 105 5.72 -2.84 24.53
C VAL A 105 6.90 -3.43 25.30
N VAL A 106 7.72 -4.26 24.66
CA VAL A 106 8.94 -4.81 25.27
C VAL A 106 9.91 -3.69 25.64
N GLU A 107 10.19 -2.75 24.73
CA GLU A 107 11.06 -1.60 24.99
C GLU A 107 10.49 -0.69 26.09
N MET A 108 9.18 -0.44 26.08
CA MET A 108 8.51 0.35 27.12
C MET A 108 8.65 -0.31 28.50
N ILE A 109 8.46 -1.62 28.61
CA ILE A 109 8.64 -2.35 29.88
C ILE A 109 10.11 -2.36 30.30
N TYR A 110 11.03 -2.58 29.36
CA TYR A 110 12.46 -2.61 29.61
C TYR A 110 12.95 -1.25 30.16
N CYS A 111 12.63 -0.16 29.46
CA CYS A 111 12.96 1.20 29.89
C CYS A 111 12.26 1.56 31.21
N TYR A 112 10.99 1.19 31.38
CA TYR A 112 10.26 1.44 32.63
C TYR A 112 10.95 0.79 33.83
N ARG A 113 11.27 -0.51 33.75
CA ARG A 113 11.94 -1.24 34.84
C ARG A 113 13.32 -0.68 35.15
N LYS A 114 14.07 -0.26 34.12
CA LYS A 114 15.39 0.32 34.28
C LYS A 114 15.32 1.68 35.00
N ILE A 115 14.43 2.56 34.55
CA ILE A 115 14.25 3.89 35.15
C ILE A 115 13.65 3.78 36.55
N SER A 116 12.71 2.88 36.80
CA SER A 116 12.13 2.71 38.15
C SER A 116 13.19 2.29 39.16
N ALA A 117 14.10 1.39 38.78
CA ALA A 117 15.22 0.98 39.65
C ALA A 117 16.16 2.15 39.97
N GLN A 118 16.53 2.96 38.96
CA GLN A 118 17.36 4.15 39.18
C GLN A 118 16.62 5.27 39.94
N GLY A 119 15.31 5.37 39.74
CA GLY A 119 14.45 6.35 40.41
C GLY A 119 14.32 6.09 41.90
N GLU A 120 14.24 4.82 42.32
CA GLU A 120 14.26 4.44 43.74
C GLU A 120 15.59 4.80 44.40
N GLU A 121 16.72 4.59 43.72
CA GLU A 121 18.05 4.96 44.21
C GLU A 121 18.20 6.48 44.35
N ALA A 122 17.77 7.26 43.34
CA ALA A 122 17.79 8.72 43.39
C ALA A 122 16.86 9.31 44.47
N LEU A 123 15.69 8.69 44.69
CA LEU A 123 14.79 9.06 45.80
C LEU A 123 15.42 8.76 47.17
N ARG A 124 16.18 7.66 47.29
CA ARG A 124 16.90 7.31 48.52
C ARG A 124 18.06 8.25 48.80
N GLU A 125 18.83 8.62 47.78
CA GLU A 125 19.94 9.58 47.88
C GLU A 125 19.44 10.97 48.25
N SER A 126 18.41 11.47 47.58
CA SER A 126 17.81 12.77 47.93
C SER A 126 17.24 12.77 49.35
N ALA A 127 16.53 11.71 49.78
CA ALA A 127 16.04 11.59 51.16
C ALA A 127 17.18 11.56 52.19
N ALA A 128 18.30 10.89 51.89
CA ALA A 128 19.48 10.88 52.74
C ALA A 128 20.14 12.26 52.83
N GLU A 129 20.20 12.99 51.72
CA GLU A 129 20.74 14.36 51.66
C GLU A 129 19.87 15.35 52.48
N TYR A 130 18.53 15.25 52.37
CA TYR A 130 17.62 16.05 53.21
C TYR A 130 17.77 15.74 54.71
N LEU A 131 17.92 14.47 55.08
CA LEU A 131 18.16 14.07 56.47
C LEU A 131 19.51 14.57 56.98
N ALA A 132 20.54 14.58 56.15
CA ALA A 132 21.86 15.11 56.49
C ALA A 132 21.81 16.63 56.76
N ILE A 133 21.10 17.41 55.92
CA ILE A 133 20.88 18.85 56.12
C ILE A 133 20.09 19.12 57.42
N ALA A 134 19.07 18.30 57.71
CA ALA A 134 18.31 18.42 58.96
C ALA A 134 19.15 18.08 60.20
N SER A 135 20.10 17.12 60.12
CA SER A 135 21.03 16.85 61.21
C SER A 135 22.04 17.98 61.40
N GLU A 136 22.61 18.53 60.32
CA GLU A 136 23.61 19.60 60.40
C GLU A 136 23.01 20.89 61.02
N SER A 137 21.77 21.23 60.68
CA SER A 137 21.04 22.33 61.32
C SER A 137 20.67 22.08 62.80
N LYS A 138 20.40 20.83 63.18
CA LYS A 138 20.13 20.45 64.58
C LYS A 138 21.38 20.52 65.47
N GLU A 139 22.54 20.15 64.94
CA GLU A 139 23.83 20.21 65.65
C GLU A 139 24.25 21.66 65.91
N ASN A 140 23.97 22.57 64.96
CA ASN A 140 24.29 23.99 65.09
C ASN A 140 23.37 24.77 66.06
N CYS A 141 22.16 24.28 66.31
CA CYS A 141 21.24 24.88 67.31
C CYS A 141 21.53 24.44 68.76
N ALA A 142 22.34 23.40 68.99
CA ALA A 142 22.70 22.95 70.34
C ALA A 142 23.88 23.73 70.97
N MET A 143 24.58 24.58 70.20
CA MET A 143 25.78 25.30 70.63
C MET A 143 25.56 26.77 71.04
N VAL A 144 24.33 27.30 70.99
CA VAL A 144 24.04 28.64 71.50
C VAL A 144 23.36 28.54 72.87
N ALA A 145 24.12 28.07 73.86
CA ALA A 145 23.85 28.44 75.25
C ALA A 145 24.33 29.88 75.43
N VAL A 146 23.37 30.81 75.50
CA VAL A 146 23.59 32.20 75.90
C VAL A 146 24.22 32.21 77.29
N ALA A 147 25.48 32.62 77.37
CA ALA A 147 26.08 33.06 78.63
C ALA A 147 25.70 34.53 78.83
N GLU A 148 24.86 34.77 79.83
CA GLU A 148 24.84 36.03 80.59
C GLU A 148 25.61 35.79 81.89
#